data_AF-A0A7S2NNR1-F1
#
_entry.id   AF-A0A7S2NNR1-F1
#
_cell.length_a   1.000
_cell.length_b   1.000
_cell.length_c   1.000
_cell.angle_alpha   90.00
_cell.angle_beta   90.00
_cell.angle_gamma   90.00
#
_symmetry.space_group_name_H-M   'P 1'
#
loop_
_entity.id
_entity.type
_entity.pdbx_description
1 polymer ?
#
loop_
_entity_poly.entity_id
_entity_poly.type
_entity_poly.pdbx_seq_one_letter_code
_entity_poly.pdbx_strand_id
1 'polypeptide(L)'
;HLSPTRCEIALSDMRTTMRLRQFARAMSTKPAVKPACPNFSSGPCAKRPGYSLEGLKDAPLGRSHRAKVGKAKLSGAIDQTRALLETNGLPSDYLIGIVPASDTGAVEMAMWSLLGPKPVTVVHFEAFGTDWHTDITKQLKLTDVTELKGDYGVLPDLDKIDWSNDVVFTYNGTTAGVRCPASWSPPADRTGLA
;
A
#
# COMPACT_ATOMS: atom_id res chain seq x y z
N HIS A 1 -13.75 1.17 58.40
CA HIS A 1 -12.30 0.94 58.57
C HIS A 1 -11.91 -0.29 57.77
N LEU A 2 -11.22 -0.12 56.65
CA LEU A 2 -10.32 -1.11 56.03
C LEU A 2 -9.45 -0.30 55.05
N SER A 3 -8.14 -0.31 55.28
CA SER A 3 -7.12 0.36 54.48
C SER A 3 -6.32 -0.72 53.73
N PRO A 4 -5.89 -0.47 52.49
CA PRO A 4 -4.74 -1.14 51.91
C PRO A 4 -3.57 -0.17 51.74
N THR A 5 -2.55 -0.40 52.55
CA THR A 5 -1.11 -0.44 52.25
C THR A 5 -0.62 0.36 51.03
N ARG A 6 0.02 1.51 51.30
CA ARG A 6 1.02 2.10 50.40
C ARG A 6 2.31 1.29 50.51
N CYS A 7 2.83 0.83 49.38
CA CYS A 7 4.23 0.41 49.25
C CYS A 7 4.93 1.49 48.41
N GLU A 8 5.80 2.26 49.06
CA GLU A 8 6.69 3.22 48.42
C GLU A 8 7.76 2.46 47.62
N ILE A 9 7.90 2.79 46.33
CA ILE A 9 9.13 2.52 45.58
C ILE A 9 9.85 3.84 45.42
N ALA A 10 11.06 3.88 45.96
CA ALA A 10 11.95 5.02 46.02
C ALA A 10 12.28 5.57 44.62
N LEU A 11 11.98 6.85 44.41
CA LEU A 11 12.50 7.65 43.30
C LEU A 11 13.97 7.96 43.57
N SER A 12 14.86 7.15 43.01
CA SER A 12 16.29 7.47 42.93
C SER A 12 16.80 7.22 41.51
N ASP A 13 16.42 8.09 40.57
CA ASP A 13 17.29 8.41 39.45
C ASP A 13 16.93 9.77 38.82
N MET A 14 17.51 10.83 39.39
CA MET A 14 17.26 12.22 39.01
C MET A 14 18.08 12.65 37.77
N ARG A 15 18.49 11.71 36.91
CA ARG A 15 19.15 11.98 35.62
C ARG A 15 18.38 11.47 34.40
N THR A 16 17.31 10.70 34.59
CA THR A 16 16.50 10.14 33.49
C THR A 16 15.27 11.01 33.16
N THR A 17 14.95 12.01 34.00
CA THR A 17 13.80 12.93 33.79
C THR A 17 14.10 14.14 32.88
N MET A 18 15.34 14.31 32.40
CA MET A 18 15.72 15.43 31.52
C MET A 18 15.74 15.09 30.01
N ARG A 19 15.39 13.86 29.59
CA ARG A 19 15.25 13.50 28.17
C ARG A 19 13.83 13.20 27.70
N LEU A 20 12.84 13.30 28.59
CA LEU A 20 11.41 13.15 28.26
C LEU A 20 10.66 14.50 28.14
N ARG A 21 11.36 15.63 28.25
CA ARG A 21 10.78 16.98 28.13
C ARG A 21 11.05 17.71 26.81
N GLN A 22 11.58 17.00 25.80
CA GLN A 22 11.94 17.63 24.52
C GLN A 22 11.23 17.02 23.29
N PHE A 23 10.06 16.42 23.49
CA PHE A 23 9.01 16.51 22.46
C PHE A 23 8.17 17.72 22.80
N ALA A 24 8.76 18.91 22.63
CA ALA A 24 8.00 20.14 22.56
C ALA A 24 6.93 19.91 21.49
N ARG A 25 5.68 19.88 21.94
CA ARG A 25 4.48 20.01 21.12
C ARG A 25 4.73 21.19 20.19
N ALA A 26 5.18 20.93 18.96
CA ALA A 26 5.18 21.94 17.93
C ALA A 26 3.71 22.31 17.77
N MET A 27 3.29 23.40 18.42
CA MET A 27 2.00 24.00 18.19
C MET A 27 2.07 24.53 16.76
N SER A 28 1.78 23.65 15.80
CA SER A 28 1.54 24.05 14.42
C SER A 28 0.46 25.11 14.49
N THR A 29 0.82 26.36 14.19
CA THR A 29 -0.14 27.44 14.11
C THR A 29 -1.25 27.01 13.16
N LYS A 30 -2.51 27.09 13.61
CA LYS A 30 -3.66 26.73 12.78
C LYS A 30 -3.53 27.46 11.44
N PRO A 31 -3.58 26.76 10.30
CA PRO A 31 -3.52 27.42 9.01
C PRO A 31 -4.57 28.53 8.93
N ALA A 32 -4.14 29.75 8.61
CA ALA A 32 -5.04 30.90 8.45
C ALA A 32 -5.96 30.71 7.23
N VAL A 33 -5.50 29.94 6.24
CA VAL A 33 -6.23 29.63 5.01
C VAL A 33 -6.81 28.22 5.11
N LYS A 34 -8.12 28.11 4.88
CA LYS A 34 -8.79 26.81 4.78
C LYS A 34 -8.47 26.14 3.44
N PRO A 35 -8.38 24.80 3.40
CA PRO A 35 -8.25 24.06 2.15
C PRO A 35 -9.48 24.31 1.26
N ALA A 36 -9.26 24.43 -0.05
CA ALA A 36 -10.35 24.61 -1.03
C ALA A 36 -11.28 23.38 -1.10
N CYS A 37 -10.76 22.19 -0.78
CA CYS A 37 -11.52 20.94 -0.69
C CYS A 37 -11.18 20.23 0.63
N PRO A 38 -12.15 20.00 1.54
CA PRO A 38 -11.90 19.36 2.84
C PRO A 38 -11.96 17.83 2.79
N ASN A 39 -11.89 17.20 1.61
CA ASN A 39 -12.00 15.75 1.45
C ASN A 39 -10.62 15.08 1.56
N PHE A 40 -10.27 14.64 2.77
CA PHE A 40 -8.96 14.06 3.11
C PHE A 40 -8.92 12.53 3.20
N SER A 41 -9.95 11.84 2.70
CA SER A 41 -9.98 10.38 2.68
C SER A 41 -8.94 9.80 1.73
N SER A 42 -8.38 8.65 2.08
CA SER A 42 -7.38 7.93 1.28
C SER A 42 -7.98 7.09 0.14
N GLY A 43 -9.31 7.07 -0.01
CA GLY A 43 -10.01 6.28 -1.04
C GLY A 43 -11.49 6.08 -0.71
N PRO A 44 -12.43 6.52 -1.58
CA PRO A 44 -12.25 7.53 -2.63
C PRO A 44 -11.67 8.84 -2.06
N CYS A 45 -10.93 9.60 -2.88
CA CYS A 45 -10.29 10.86 -2.47
C CYS A 45 -10.73 12.04 -3.36
N ALA A 46 -10.30 13.26 -3.01
CA ALA A 46 -10.58 14.45 -3.81
C ALA A 46 -10.08 14.27 -5.26
N LYS A 47 -10.92 14.64 -6.24
CA LYS A 47 -10.50 14.68 -7.65
C LYS A 47 -9.45 15.77 -7.87
N ARG A 48 -8.65 15.63 -8.92
CA ARG A 48 -7.67 16.65 -9.32
C ARG A 48 -8.33 18.04 -9.49
N PRO A 49 -7.61 19.14 -9.22
CA PRO A 49 -8.11 20.47 -9.51
C PRO A 49 -8.58 20.61 -10.97
N GLY A 50 -9.72 21.30 -11.18
CA GLY A 50 -10.31 21.48 -12.51
C GLY A 50 -11.04 20.25 -13.08
N TYR A 51 -11.23 19.18 -12.30
CA TYR A 51 -12.07 18.06 -12.73
C TYR A 51 -13.51 18.52 -13.04
N SER A 52 -14.05 18.09 -14.18
CA SER A 52 -15.41 18.37 -14.64
C SER A 52 -16.05 17.14 -15.28
N LEU A 53 -17.36 16.99 -15.14
CA LEU A 53 -18.14 15.93 -15.79
C LEU A 53 -18.22 16.10 -17.31
N GLU A 54 -17.91 17.28 -17.84
CA GLU A 54 -17.79 17.52 -19.28
C GLU A 54 -16.77 16.57 -19.95
N GLY A 55 -15.75 16.13 -19.21
CA GLY A 55 -14.81 15.12 -19.68
C GLY A 55 -15.43 13.74 -19.94
N LEU A 56 -16.66 13.51 -19.47
CA LEU A 56 -17.41 12.26 -19.65
C LEU A 56 -18.49 12.37 -20.74
N LYS A 57 -18.64 13.50 -21.43
CA LYS A 57 -19.69 13.71 -22.44
C LYS A 57 -19.68 12.67 -23.56
N ASP A 58 -18.49 12.19 -23.93
CA ASP A 58 -18.29 11.18 -24.98
C ASP A 58 -18.19 9.76 -24.41
N ALA A 59 -18.64 9.52 -23.18
CA ALA A 59 -18.64 8.19 -22.58
C ALA A 59 -19.59 7.25 -23.35
N PRO A 60 -19.18 6.02 -23.69
CA PRO A 60 -19.99 5.08 -24.46
C PRO A 60 -21.02 4.38 -23.56
N LEU A 61 -21.83 5.15 -22.82
CA LEU A 61 -22.83 4.64 -21.89
C LEU A 61 -23.91 3.84 -22.66
N GLY A 62 -24.35 2.73 -22.08
CA GLY A 62 -25.36 1.85 -22.70
C GLY A 62 -24.91 1.13 -23.97
N ARG A 63 -23.62 1.22 -24.34
CA ARG A 63 -23.06 0.51 -25.50
C ARG A 63 -22.38 -0.79 -25.08
N SER A 64 -22.33 -1.75 -26.00
CA SER A 64 -21.55 -2.96 -25.80
C SER A 64 -20.07 -2.62 -25.60
N HIS A 65 -19.44 -3.20 -24.58
CA HIS A 65 -17.99 -3.08 -24.34
C HIS A 65 -17.15 -3.63 -25.51
N ARG A 66 -17.72 -4.51 -26.35
CA ARG A 66 -17.05 -5.03 -27.56
C ARG A 66 -17.10 -4.07 -28.74
N ALA A 67 -17.90 -3.01 -28.67
CA ALA A 67 -18.00 -2.02 -29.75
C ALA A 67 -16.67 -1.29 -29.95
N LYS A 68 -16.40 -0.85 -31.19
CA LYS A 68 -15.18 -0.14 -31.57
C LYS A 68 -14.88 1.05 -30.65
N VAL A 69 -15.91 1.81 -30.26
CA VAL A 69 -15.78 2.97 -29.37
C VAL A 69 -15.30 2.58 -27.95
N GLY A 70 -15.80 1.49 -27.38
CA GLY A 70 -15.39 1.02 -26.05
C GLY A 70 -13.96 0.48 -26.07
N LYS A 71 -13.64 -0.34 -27.08
CA LYS A 71 -12.27 -0.85 -27.30
C LYS A 71 -11.26 0.28 -27.48
N ALA A 72 -11.60 1.31 -28.25
CA ALA A 72 -10.72 2.46 -28.48
C ALA A 72 -10.44 3.23 -27.18
N LYS A 73 -11.43 3.42 -26.31
CA LYS A 73 -11.23 4.09 -25.02
C LYS A 73 -10.37 3.27 -24.05
N LEU A 74 -10.57 1.95 -24.00
CA LEU A 74 -9.75 1.07 -23.17
C LEU A 74 -8.29 1.04 -23.66
N SER A 75 -8.08 0.92 -24.98
CA SER A 75 -6.74 1.02 -25.57
C SER A 75 -6.07 2.36 -25.22
N GLY A 76 -6.78 3.47 -25.40
CA GLY A 76 -6.23 4.79 -25.07
C GLY A 76 -5.84 4.93 -23.59
N ALA A 77 -6.62 4.35 -22.66
CA ALA A 77 -6.26 4.35 -21.25
C ALA A 77 -5.00 3.51 -20.97
N ILE A 78 -4.87 2.35 -21.62
CA ILE A 78 -3.67 1.50 -21.54
C ILE A 78 -2.44 2.23 -22.11
N ASP A 79 -2.58 2.85 -23.28
CA ASP A 79 -1.49 3.57 -23.95
C ASP A 79 -1.01 4.77 -23.12
N GLN A 80 -1.94 5.53 -22.54
CA GLN A 80 -1.62 6.63 -21.62
C GLN A 80 -0.94 6.15 -20.35
N THR A 81 -1.38 5.01 -19.81
CA THR A 81 -0.75 4.39 -18.63
C THR A 81 0.67 3.95 -18.95
N ARG A 82 0.89 3.33 -20.12
CA ARG A 82 2.24 2.98 -20.60
C ARG A 82 3.13 4.20 -20.72
N ALA A 83 2.67 5.24 -21.42
CA ALA A 83 3.47 6.45 -21.62
C ALA A 83 3.90 7.08 -20.29
N LEU A 84 3.05 7.03 -19.27
CA LEU A 84 3.39 7.48 -17.92
C LEU A 84 4.43 6.55 -17.26
N LEU A 85 4.19 5.25 -17.24
CA LEU A 85 5.00 4.30 -16.47
C LEU A 85 6.34 3.93 -17.12
N GLU A 86 6.43 3.97 -18.44
CA GLU A 86 7.68 3.69 -19.17
C GLU A 86 8.78 4.68 -18.80
N THR A 87 8.42 5.97 -18.65
CA THR A 87 9.35 7.00 -18.14
C THR A 87 9.77 6.78 -16.67
N ASN A 88 9.08 5.89 -15.97
CA ASN A 88 9.35 5.49 -14.58
C ASN A 88 9.86 4.04 -14.47
N GLY A 89 10.32 3.45 -15.58
CA GLY A 89 11.01 2.15 -15.57
C GLY A 89 10.14 0.93 -15.83
N LEU A 90 8.90 1.08 -16.33
CA LEU A 90 8.14 -0.07 -16.84
C LEU A 90 8.84 -0.68 -18.06
N PRO A 91 9.22 -1.97 -18.04
CA PRO A 91 9.87 -2.60 -19.19
C PRO A 91 8.95 -2.66 -20.43
N SER A 92 9.56 -2.56 -21.61
CA SER A 92 8.83 -2.49 -22.88
C SER A 92 8.04 -3.76 -23.20
N ASP A 93 8.48 -4.90 -22.69
CA ASP A 93 7.88 -6.22 -22.89
C ASP A 93 6.78 -6.56 -21.86
N TYR A 94 6.57 -5.72 -20.85
CA TYR A 94 5.50 -5.92 -19.87
C TYR A 94 4.16 -5.50 -20.45
N LEU A 95 3.09 -6.24 -20.15
CA LEU A 95 1.72 -5.90 -20.55
C LEU A 95 0.99 -5.12 -19.46
N ILE A 96 0.02 -4.27 -19.86
CA ILE A 96 -0.83 -3.51 -18.94
C ILE A 96 -2.26 -4.03 -19.10
N GLY A 97 -2.84 -4.51 -18.01
CA GLY A 97 -4.22 -4.97 -17.93
C GLY A 97 -5.12 -3.98 -17.20
N ILE A 98 -6.38 -3.87 -17.64
CA ILE A 98 -7.45 -3.22 -16.88
C ILE A 98 -8.42 -4.31 -16.45
N VAL A 99 -8.61 -4.47 -15.15
CA VAL A 99 -9.46 -5.50 -14.56
C VAL A 99 -10.53 -4.90 -13.66
N PRO A 100 -11.71 -5.55 -13.52
CA PRO A 100 -12.72 -5.11 -12.56
C PRO A 100 -12.30 -5.45 -11.13
N ALA A 101 -13.14 -5.06 -10.16
CA ALA A 101 -13.01 -5.40 -8.74
C ALA A 101 -11.83 -4.74 -7.98
N SER A 102 -11.43 -3.53 -8.39
CA SER A 102 -10.44 -2.67 -7.72
C SER A 102 -9.06 -3.30 -7.56
N ASP A 103 -8.21 -2.69 -6.74
CA ASP A 103 -6.87 -3.19 -6.42
C ASP A 103 -6.95 -4.57 -5.73
N THR A 104 -8.00 -4.83 -4.93
CA THR A 104 -8.23 -6.14 -4.32
C THR A 104 -8.36 -7.21 -5.40
N GLY A 105 -9.27 -7.03 -6.37
CA GLY A 105 -9.45 -8.00 -7.46
C GLY A 105 -8.23 -8.15 -8.36
N ALA A 106 -7.46 -7.08 -8.57
CA ALA A 106 -6.22 -7.14 -9.33
C ALA A 106 -5.15 -7.98 -8.62
N VAL A 107 -4.92 -7.73 -7.32
CA VAL A 107 -3.93 -8.47 -6.52
C VAL A 107 -4.37 -9.92 -6.32
N GLU A 108 -5.64 -10.18 -6.01
CA GLU A 108 -6.19 -11.53 -5.96
C GLU A 108 -5.94 -12.26 -7.29
N MET A 109 -6.36 -11.69 -8.42
CA MET A 109 -6.15 -12.32 -9.74
C MET A 109 -4.67 -12.68 -9.97
N ALA A 110 -3.74 -11.81 -9.58
CA ALA A 110 -2.31 -12.10 -9.66
C ALA A 110 -1.90 -13.24 -8.72
N MET A 111 -2.25 -13.16 -7.43
CA MET A 111 -1.90 -14.18 -6.44
C MET A 111 -2.41 -15.58 -6.84
N TRP A 112 -3.68 -15.68 -7.24
CA TRP A 112 -4.32 -16.94 -7.63
C TRP A 112 -3.77 -17.52 -8.94
N SER A 113 -3.16 -16.71 -9.80
CA SER A 113 -2.68 -17.15 -11.12
C SER A 113 -1.17 -17.37 -11.17
N LEU A 114 -0.40 -16.71 -10.29
CA LEU A 114 1.05 -16.61 -10.39
C LEU A 114 1.79 -17.31 -9.24
N LEU A 115 1.25 -17.32 -8.02
CA LEU A 115 1.93 -17.91 -6.86
C LEU A 115 1.85 -19.43 -6.85
N GLY A 116 2.83 -20.07 -6.19
CA GLY A 116 2.88 -21.52 -5.99
C GLY A 116 4.09 -22.24 -6.60
N PRO A 117 4.63 -21.83 -7.78
CA PRO A 117 5.85 -22.43 -8.34
C PRO A 117 7.12 -22.17 -7.51
N LYS A 118 7.14 -21.07 -6.75
CA LYS A 118 8.25 -20.66 -5.88
C LYS A 118 7.75 -20.48 -4.44
N PRO A 119 8.65 -20.54 -3.44
CA PRO A 119 8.33 -20.09 -2.09
C PRO A 119 7.87 -18.63 -2.13
N VAL A 120 7.03 -18.24 -1.17
CA VAL A 120 6.46 -16.89 -1.11
C VAL A 120 6.87 -16.19 0.17
N THR A 121 7.40 -14.98 0.07
CA THR A 121 7.60 -14.09 1.21
C THR A 121 6.49 -13.05 1.25
N VAL A 122 5.72 -13.00 2.34
CA VAL A 122 4.66 -12.00 2.52
C VAL A 122 5.10 -10.98 3.55
N VAL A 123 5.25 -9.72 3.11
CA VAL A 123 5.60 -8.59 3.95
C VAL A 123 4.33 -7.86 4.37
N HIS A 124 4.08 -7.76 5.67
CA HIS A 124 2.91 -7.02 6.15
C HIS A 124 3.15 -6.32 7.49
N PHE A 125 2.61 -5.11 7.58
CA PHE A 125 2.74 -4.17 8.71
C PHE A 125 1.48 -3.29 8.85
N GLU A 126 0.41 -3.68 8.18
CA GLU A 126 -0.83 -2.94 7.99
C GLU A 126 -1.93 -3.91 7.52
N ALA A 127 -3.16 -3.43 7.30
CA ALA A 127 -4.32 -4.28 7.10
C ALA A 127 -4.30 -5.05 5.78
N PHE A 128 -4.01 -4.40 4.64
CA PHE A 128 -4.10 -5.06 3.33
C PHE A 128 -3.10 -6.21 3.18
N GLY A 129 -1.84 -6.00 3.55
CA GLY A 129 -0.83 -7.06 3.55
C GLY A 129 -1.18 -8.20 4.51
N THR A 130 -1.86 -7.91 5.63
CA THR A 130 -2.34 -8.94 6.56
C THR A 130 -3.47 -9.77 5.96
N ASP A 131 -4.37 -9.13 5.20
CA ASP A 131 -5.42 -9.82 4.46
C ASP A 131 -4.81 -10.71 3.36
N TRP A 132 -3.84 -10.19 2.59
CA TRP A 132 -3.14 -10.99 1.56
C TRP A 132 -2.36 -12.17 2.14
N HIS A 133 -1.69 -12.00 3.27
CA HIS A 133 -1.07 -13.11 4.00
C HIS A 133 -2.11 -14.16 4.41
N THR A 134 -3.28 -13.72 4.88
CA THR A 134 -4.39 -14.61 5.21
C THR A 134 -4.88 -15.37 3.98
N ASP A 135 -5.04 -14.70 2.84
CA ASP A 135 -5.51 -15.33 1.61
C ASP A 135 -4.50 -16.36 1.08
N ILE A 136 -3.20 -16.02 1.10
CA ILE A 136 -2.11 -16.93 0.72
C ILE A 136 -2.08 -18.18 1.62
N THR A 137 -2.19 -18.02 2.94
CA THR A 137 -2.02 -19.14 3.88
C THR A 137 -3.29 -19.93 4.15
N LYS A 138 -4.47 -19.31 4.07
CA LYS A 138 -5.75 -19.94 4.44
C LYS A 138 -6.61 -20.32 3.23
N GLN A 139 -6.57 -19.54 2.15
CA GLN A 139 -7.40 -19.78 0.97
C GLN A 139 -6.61 -20.53 -0.11
N LEU A 140 -5.47 -19.99 -0.54
CA LEU A 140 -4.53 -20.66 -1.46
C LEU A 140 -3.85 -21.86 -0.80
N LYS A 141 -3.63 -21.78 0.52
CA LYS A 141 -3.01 -22.83 1.34
C LYS A 141 -1.62 -23.21 0.83
N LEU A 142 -0.86 -22.21 0.39
CA LEU A 142 0.54 -22.42 0.03
C LEU A 142 1.30 -22.87 1.28
N THR A 143 2.15 -23.88 1.10
CA THR A 143 2.87 -24.52 2.20
C THR A 143 4.23 -23.90 2.45
N ASP A 144 4.82 -23.25 1.45
CA ASP A 144 6.15 -22.63 1.52
C ASP A 144 6.02 -21.10 1.57
N VAL A 145 5.62 -20.60 2.74
CA VAL A 145 5.33 -19.19 2.98
C VAL A 145 6.17 -18.68 4.14
N THR A 146 6.97 -17.65 3.87
CA THR A 146 7.72 -16.90 4.87
C THR A 146 6.93 -15.63 5.24
N GLU A 147 6.51 -15.52 6.49
CA GLU A 147 5.88 -14.32 7.03
C GLU A 147 6.96 -13.32 7.49
N LEU A 148 7.09 -12.19 6.80
CA LEU A 148 7.94 -11.07 7.23
C LEU A 148 7.06 -9.96 7.80
N LYS A 149 6.78 -10.07 9.09
CA LYS A 149 5.83 -9.20 9.79
C LYS A 149 6.49 -8.10 10.61
N GLY A 150 5.96 -6.89 10.47
CA GLY A 150 6.17 -5.79 11.41
C GLY A 150 4.94 -5.56 12.30
N ASP A 151 5.12 -4.88 13.43
CA ASP A 151 3.99 -4.38 14.20
C ASP A 151 3.14 -3.41 13.35
N TYR A 152 1.86 -3.23 13.71
CA TYR A 152 0.99 -2.34 12.95
C TYR A 152 1.55 -0.91 12.92
N GLY A 153 1.86 -0.39 11.72
CA GLY A 153 2.52 0.91 11.57
C GLY A 153 4.03 0.88 11.85
N VAL A 154 4.66 -0.29 11.79
CA VAL A 154 6.11 -0.46 11.90
C VAL A 154 6.58 -1.33 10.74
N LEU A 155 7.37 -0.74 9.85
CA LEU A 155 7.94 -1.45 8.71
C LEU A 155 8.94 -2.52 9.23
N PRO A 156 8.82 -3.80 8.82
CA PRO A 156 9.81 -4.81 9.16
C PRO A 156 11.14 -4.53 8.45
N ASP A 157 12.18 -5.23 8.87
CA ASP A 157 13.50 -5.17 8.24
C ASP A 157 13.46 -5.78 6.84
N LEU A 158 13.37 -4.90 5.82
CA LEU A 158 13.22 -5.30 4.41
C LEU A 158 14.50 -5.94 3.84
N ASP A 159 15.65 -5.80 4.51
CA ASP A 159 16.90 -6.43 4.07
C ASP A 159 16.88 -7.96 4.29
N LYS A 160 15.89 -8.48 5.01
CA LYS A 160 15.67 -9.92 5.24
C LYS A 160 14.86 -10.61 4.16
N ILE A 161 14.41 -9.89 3.13
CA ILE A 161 13.65 -10.47 2.03
C ILE A 161 14.58 -11.37 1.19
N ASP A 162 14.18 -12.62 1.00
CA ASP A 162 14.80 -13.52 0.03
C ASP A 162 14.17 -13.30 -1.35
N TRP A 163 14.93 -12.70 -2.26
CA TRP A 163 14.49 -12.36 -3.62
C TRP A 163 14.54 -13.54 -4.62
N SER A 164 14.88 -14.74 -4.14
CA SER A 164 14.64 -15.97 -4.88
C SER A 164 13.17 -16.44 -4.80
N ASN A 165 12.47 -15.99 -3.75
CA ASN A 165 11.04 -16.18 -3.51
C ASN A 165 10.20 -15.15 -4.27
N ASP A 166 8.95 -15.48 -4.53
CA ASP A 166 7.95 -14.47 -4.91
C ASP A 166 7.60 -13.63 -3.68
N VAL A 167 7.57 -12.31 -3.83
CA VAL A 167 7.40 -11.38 -2.72
C VAL A 167 6.11 -10.60 -2.88
N VAL A 168 5.22 -10.68 -1.88
CA VAL A 168 3.97 -9.92 -1.82
C VAL A 168 4.08 -8.88 -0.71
N PHE A 169 3.89 -7.61 -1.05
CA PHE A 169 4.03 -6.51 -0.09
C PHE A 169 3.23 -5.27 -0.49
N THR A 170 2.82 -4.48 0.49
CA THR A 170 2.28 -3.13 0.23
C THR A 170 3.40 -2.10 0.24
N TYR A 171 3.62 -1.43 -0.89
CA TYR A 171 4.58 -0.32 -0.94
C TYR A 171 4.13 0.87 -0.05
N ASN A 172 2.82 1.11 0.00
CA ASN A 172 2.20 2.11 0.86
C ASN A 172 1.11 1.46 1.73
N GLY A 173 1.41 1.30 3.02
CA GLY A 173 0.51 0.80 4.04
C GLY A 173 -0.52 1.85 4.46
N THR A 174 -1.53 2.04 3.61
CA THR A 174 -2.50 3.13 3.71
C THR A 174 -3.25 3.16 5.04
N THR A 175 -3.53 2.00 5.64
CA THR A 175 -4.29 1.92 6.90
C THR A 175 -3.45 2.28 8.13
N ALA A 176 -2.12 2.22 8.01
CA ALA A 176 -1.19 2.47 9.11
C ALA A 176 -0.38 3.76 8.94
N GLY A 177 -0.42 4.38 7.75
CA GLY A 177 0.32 5.61 7.46
C GLY A 177 1.83 5.40 7.33
N VAL A 178 2.25 4.18 6.97
CA VAL A 178 3.66 3.79 6.77
C VAL A 178 3.88 3.34 5.34
N ARG A 179 5.05 3.62 4.78
CA ARG A 179 5.43 3.22 3.43
C ARG A 179 6.86 2.73 3.39
N CYS A 180 7.19 1.93 2.39
CA CYS A 180 8.57 1.63 2.04
C CYS A 180 9.34 2.94 1.77
N PRO A 181 10.65 3.00 2.12
CA PRO A 181 11.49 4.15 1.79
C PRO A 181 11.46 4.43 0.28
N ALA A 182 11.46 5.71 -0.12
CA ALA A 182 11.42 6.07 -1.55
C ALA A 182 12.66 5.56 -2.32
N SER A 183 13.78 5.39 -1.63
CA SER A 183 15.03 4.87 -2.17
C SER A 183 15.10 3.33 -2.16
N TRP A 184 14.09 2.66 -1.61
CA TRP A 184 14.04 1.21 -1.56
C TRP A 184 13.28 0.67 -2.77
N SER A 185 13.86 -0.33 -3.43
CA SER A 185 13.29 -1.01 -4.58
C SER A 185 13.72 -2.48 -4.57
N PRO A 186 12.87 -3.40 -5.08
CA PRO A 186 13.29 -4.76 -5.36
C PRO A 186 14.58 -4.79 -6.23
N PRO A 187 15.53 -5.70 -5.96
CA PRO A 187 16.70 -5.91 -6.81
C PRO A 187 16.29 -6.23 -8.25
N ALA A 188 17.07 -5.73 -9.20
CA ALA A 188 16.82 -5.94 -10.62
C ALA A 188 17.12 -7.38 -11.09
N ASP A 189 18.03 -8.06 -10.39
CA ASP A 189 18.47 -9.43 -10.64
C ASP A 189 17.71 -10.49 -9.82
N ARG A 190 16.61 -10.09 -9.14
CA ARG A 190 15.73 -11.02 -8.45
C ARG A 190 15.23 -12.10 -9.39
N THR A 191 15.06 -13.31 -8.87
CA THR A 191 14.52 -14.42 -9.66
C THR A 191 13.06 -14.70 -9.35
N GLY A 192 12.55 -14.25 -8.20
CA GLY A 192 11.14 -14.29 -7.87
C GLY A 192 10.39 -13.02 -8.30
N LEU A 193 9.07 -13.11 -8.34
CA LEU A 193 8.17 -12.00 -8.63
C LEU A 193 8.18 -10.97 -7.48
N ALA A 194 8.04 -9.68 -7.82
CA ALA A 194 7.82 -8.60 -6.86
C ALA A 194 7.32 -7.34 -7.57
#